data_AF-A0AB35RT13-F1
#
_entry.id   AF-A0AB35RT13-F1
#
_cell.length_a   1.000
_cell.length_b   1.000
_cell.length_c   1.000
_cell.angle_alpha   90.00
_cell.angle_beta   90.00
_cell.angle_gamma   90.00
#
_symmetry.space_group_name_H-M   'P 1'
#
loop_
_entity.id
_entity.type
_entity.pdbx_description
1 polymer ?
#
loop_
_entity_poly.entity_id
_entity_poly.type
_entity_poly.pdbx_seq_one_letter_code
_entity_poly.pdbx_strand_id
1 'polypeptide(L)'
;MQQNNFFVKIILVCIMVLIGGGNSGESKKLSLPVDSERSTLLEFYYQYIGQNIDSDAIELKLPENYLKLTKPFNQQEIKVQVKGDNFLSPYIAENNRYYELGYFVHKSNTYRLIIYNKTGETDTLLFNIQLNSYDKKGNLVDALLIGSLFGYEDIVRFSDFIINPDYTIEINIHVIYKYTENEDGSIKKITQPIPQLYLKEKYQIEDGQFKLVYRNEMPHTEKQNKISSKVYSHHY
;
A
#
# COMPACT_ATOMS: atom_id res chain seq x y z
N MET A 1 -23.81 -1.52 -28.29
CA MET A 1 -23.14 -0.21 -28.16
C MET A 1 -23.65 0.41 -26.87
N GLN A 2 -22.98 0.13 -25.76
CA GLN A 2 -23.39 0.56 -24.42
C GLN A 2 -22.12 1.08 -23.76
N GLN A 3 -21.97 2.40 -23.76
CA GLN A 3 -20.86 3.12 -23.14
C GLN A 3 -20.96 2.94 -21.63
N ASN A 4 -20.02 2.20 -21.05
CA ASN A 4 -19.88 2.08 -19.61
C ASN A 4 -19.43 3.43 -19.04
N ASN A 5 -20.34 4.05 -18.29
CA ASN A 5 -20.18 5.31 -17.55
C ASN A 5 -19.24 5.19 -16.33
N PHE A 6 -18.09 4.53 -16.46
CA PHE A 6 -17.13 4.42 -15.35
C PHE A 6 -16.03 5.50 -15.37
N PHE A 7 -15.85 6.20 -16.49
CA PHE A 7 -14.75 7.16 -16.68
C PHE A 7 -15.15 8.63 -16.88
N VAL A 8 -16.44 8.98 -16.86
CA VAL A 8 -16.92 10.37 -17.09
C VAL A 8 -17.47 11.03 -15.82
N LYS A 9 -16.74 10.90 -14.71
CA LYS A 9 -16.88 11.79 -13.54
C LYS A 9 -15.60 12.57 -13.25
N ILE A 10 -14.83 12.91 -14.28
CA ILE A 10 -13.69 13.83 -14.21
C ILE A 10 -14.06 15.12 -14.96
N ILE A 11 -15.05 15.88 -14.47
CA ILE A 11 -15.17 17.31 -14.75
C ILE A 11 -15.80 17.97 -13.51
N LEU A 12 -15.17 19.05 -13.02
CA LEU A 12 -15.37 19.79 -11.75
C LEU A 12 -14.80 19.06 -10.51
N VAL A 13 -13.67 19.45 -9.92
CA VAL A 13 -13.36 20.79 -9.39
C VAL A 13 -11.86 21.11 -9.57
N CYS A 14 -11.52 21.94 -10.56
CA CYS A 14 -10.34 22.80 -10.46
C CYS A 14 -10.67 23.93 -9.48
N ILE A 15 -9.71 24.26 -8.61
CA ILE A 15 -9.72 25.36 -7.64
C ILE A 15 -10.52 25.06 -6.38
N MET A 16 -9.90 24.31 -5.47
CA MET A 16 -9.79 24.78 -4.08
C MET A 16 -8.40 24.47 -3.52
N VAL A 17 -7.59 25.53 -3.49
CA VAL A 17 -6.63 25.83 -2.42
C VAL A 17 -5.34 25.00 -2.42
N LEU A 18 -4.42 25.44 -3.29
CA LEU A 18 -3.01 25.57 -2.95
C LEU A 18 -2.84 26.52 -1.72
N ILE A 19 -3.17 26.06 -0.52
CA ILE A 19 -2.66 26.63 0.73
C ILE A 19 -2.16 25.47 1.56
N GLY A 20 -0.84 25.36 1.57
CA GLY A 20 -0.12 24.25 2.18
C GLY A 20 1.28 24.05 1.62
N GLY A 21 1.79 25.00 0.83
CA GLY A 21 3.22 25.25 0.66
C GLY A 21 3.80 25.66 2.01
N GLY A 22 4.00 24.66 2.88
CA GLY A 22 4.81 24.71 4.06
C GLY A 22 6.05 23.90 3.77
N ASN A 23 7.16 24.59 3.54
CA ASN A 23 8.50 24.05 3.42
C ASN A 23 9.03 23.64 4.81
N SER A 24 8.23 22.94 5.61
CA SER A 24 8.60 22.45 6.93
C SER A 24 8.43 20.94 6.94
N GLY A 25 9.47 20.22 7.34
CA GLY A 25 9.41 18.78 7.61
C GLY A 25 8.53 18.42 8.83
N GLU A 26 7.52 19.24 9.14
CA GLU A 26 6.56 19.03 10.21
C GLU A 26 5.39 18.20 9.69
N SER A 27 5.18 17.05 10.34
CA SER A 27 4.08 16.15 10.05
C SER A 27 2.74 16.84 10.30
N LYS A 28 1.79 16.65 9.39
CA LYS A 28 0.45 17.26 9.48
C LYS A 28 -0.51 16.35 10.23
N LYS A 29 -1.38 16.95 11.05
CA LYS A 29 -2.46 16.19 11.72
C LYS A 29 -3.48 15.72 10.68
N LEU A 30 -3.72 14.42 10.64
CA LEU A 30 -4.70 13.77 9.77
C LEU A 30 -6.10 13.89 10.38
N SER A 31 -7.08 14.15 9.52
CA SER A 31 -8.50 14.05 9.86
C SER A 31 -8.99 12.65 9.54
N LEU A 32 -9.79 12.06 10.44
CA LEU A 32 -10.43 10.77 10.19
C LEU A 32 -11.82 10.99 9.54
N PRO A 33 -12.25 10.14 8.61
CA PRO A 33 -11.53 8.97 8.10
C PRO A 33 -10.34 9.34 7.21
N VAL A 34 -9.29 8.52 7.25
CA VAL A 34 -8.25 8.51 6.21
C VAL A 34 -8.61 7.40 5.24
N ASP A 35 -9.18 7.78 4.10
CA ASP A 35 -9.57 6.91 3.00
C ASP A 35 -8.52 7.03 1.90
N SER A 36 -7.79 5.95 1.62
CA SER A 36 -6.66 5.98 0.69
C SER A 36 -7.10 6.35 -0.73
N GLU A 37 -8.24 5.85 -1.20
CA GLU A 37 -8.76 6.09 -2.56
C GLU A 37 -9.18 7.55 -2.77
N ARG A 38 -9.50 8.28 -1.69
CA ARG A 38 -9.92 9.69 -1.72
C ARG A 38 -8.82 10.64 -1.23
N SER A 39 -7.67 10.10 -0.84
CA SER A 39 -6.60 10.87 -0.24
C SER A 39 -5.77 11.58 -1.30
N THR A 40 -5.76 12.91 -1.27
CA THR A 40 -4.82 13.71 -2.08
C THR A 40 -3.36 13.45 -1.70
N LEU A 41 -3.10 12.94 -0.49
CA LEU A 41 -1.74 12.54 -0.08
C LEU A 41 -1.27 11.26 -0.79
N LEU A 42 -2.20 10.41 -1.25
CA LEU A 42 -1.92 9.12 -1.87
C LEU A 42 -2.37 9.05 -3.34
N GLU A 43 -2.86 10.14 -3.91
CA GLU A 43 -3.31 10.16 -5.30
C GLU A 43 -2.22 9.70 -6.28
N PHE A 44 -0.96 10.10 -6.05
CA PHE A 44 0.18 9.69 -6.87
C PHE A 44 0.39 8.17 -6.90
N TYR A 45 0.08 7.47 -5.81
CA TYR A 45 0.22 6.01 -5.68
C TYR A 45 -0.71 5.30 -6.67
N TYR A 46 -1.97 5.72 -6.71
CA TYR A 46 -2.98 5.15 -7.60
C TYR A 46 -2.78 5.53 -9.06
N GLN A 47 -2.43 6.78 -9.32
CA GLN A 47 -2.11 7.24 -10.66
C GLN A 47 -0.92 6.44 -11.24
N TYR A 48 0.09 6.16 -10.41
CA TYR A 48 1.27 5.40 -10.84
C TYR A 48 0.91 3.97 -11.24
N ILE A 49 0.05 3.28 -10.48
CA ILE A 49 -0.44 1.94 -10.82
C ILE A 49 -1.12 1.95 -12.19
N GLY A 50 -2.06 2.88 -12.40
CA GLY A 50 -2.81 2.98 -13.66
C GLY A 50 -1.93 3.28 -14.88
N GLN A 51 -0.91 4.13 -14.70
CA GLN A 51 0.01 4.51 -15.79
C GLN A 51 1.00 3.40 -16.17
N ASN A 52 1.32 2.50 -15.25
CA ASN A 52 2.38 1.50 -15.42
C ASN A 52 1.87 0.06 -15.45
N ILE A 53 0.55 -0.14 -15.57
CA ILE A 53 -0.06 -1.48 -15.47
C ILE A 53 0.47 -2.48 -16.52
N ASP A 54 0.90 -1.96 -17.68
CA ASP A 54 1.44 -2.75 -18.78
C ASP A 54 2.96 -2.98 -18.71
N SER A 55 3.66 -2.37 -17.75
CA SER A 55 5.11 -2.51 -17.58
C SER A 55 5.47 -3.88 -17.01
N ASP A 56 6.61 -4.44 -17.41
CA ASP A 56 7.09 -5.73 -16.90
C ASP A 56 7.38 -5.69 -15.40
N ALA A 57 7.88 -4.55 -14.90
CA ALA A 57 8.03 -4.27 -13.48
C ALA A 57 7.36 -2.94 -13.11
N ILE A 58 6.79 -2.88 -11.91
CA ILE A 58 6.19 -1.67 -11.32
C ILE A 58 6.88 -1.40 -9.99
N GLU A 59 7.81 -0.46 -10.02
CA GLU A 59 8.64 -0.08 -8.87
C GLU A 59 8.45 1.40 -8.54
N LEU A 60 7.40 1.69 -7.76
CA LEU A 60 7.16 3.06 -7.33
C LEU A 60 8.25 3.50 -6.35
N LYS A 61 9.05 4.48 -6.76
CA LYS A 61 10.01 5.14 -5.88
C LYS A 61 9.37 6.35 -5.21
N LEU A 62 9.76 6.61 -3.96
CA LEU A 62 9.48 7.89 -3.31
C LEU A 62 9.92 9.04 -4.22
N PRO A 63 9.01 9.98 -4.57
CA PRO A 63 9.36 11.20 -5.27
C PRO A 63 10.53 11.94 -4.60
N GLU A 64 11.41 12.55 -5.39
CA GLU A 64 12.68 13.13 -4.91
C GLU A 64 12.48 14.18 -3.80
N ASN A 65 11.39 14.95 -3.88
CA ASN A 65 11.00 15.94 -2.87
C ASN A 65 10.71 15.29 -1.50
N TYR A 66 10.12 14.09 -1.47
CA TYR A 66 9.90 13.35 -0.24
C TYR A 66 11.15 12.61 0.21
N LEU A 67 11.93 12.06 -0.73
CA LEU A 67 13.16 11.32 -0.46
C LEU A 67 14.14 12.16 0.38
N LYS A 68 14.31 13.44 0.03
CA LYS A 68 15.16 14.41 0.75
C LYS A 68 14.72 14.69 2.20
N LEU A 69 13.45 14.43 2.51
CA LEU A 69 12.84 14.66 3.83
C LEU A 69 12.72 13.37 4.64
N THR A 70 13.20 12.24 4.12
CA THR A 70 13.13 10.96 4.83
C THR A 70 14.00 10.95 6.07
N LYS A 71 13.55 10.23 7.09
CA LYS A 71 14.25 9.98 8.35
C LYS A 71 14.62 8.50 8.44
N PRO A 72 15.77 8.15 9.04
CA PRO A 72 16.09 6.75 9.29
C PRO A 72 15.15 6.17 10.35
N PHE A 73 14.90 4.88 10.28
CA PHE A 73 14.32 4.15 11.42
C PHE A 73 15.36 4.07 12.54
N ASN A 74 14.92 4.27 13.78
CA ASN A 74 15.81 4.15 14.93
C ASN A 74 15.96 2.68 15.38
N GLN A 75 16.93 2.42 16.28
CA GLN A 75 17.25 1.09 16.78
C GLN A 75 16.10 0.37 17.49
N GLN A 76 15.14 1.12 18.03
CA GLN A 76 13.96 0.57 18.67
C GLN A 76 12.89 0.22 17.62
N GLU A 77 12.71 1.07 16.60
CA GLU A 77 11.75 0.86 15.51
C GLU A 77 12.08 -0.38 14.67
N ILE A 78 13.36 -0.62 14.34
CA ILE A 78 13.75 -1.78 13.52
C ILE A 78 13.59 -3.13 14.22
N LYS A 79 13.40 -3.15 15.54
CA LYS A 79 13.20 -4.36 16.35
C LYS A 79 11.74 -4.77 16.50
N VAL A 80 10.81 -3.87 16.19
CA VAL A 80 9.38 -4.15 16.27
C VAL A 80 8.94 -4.82 14.97
N GLN A 81 8.24 -5.94 15.08
CA GLN A 81 7.63 -6.59 13.92
C GLN A 81 6.50 -5.73 13.38
N VAL A 82 6.51 -5.53 12.07
CA VAL A 82 5.42 -4.91 11.33
C VAL A 82 4.38 -5.97 11.02
N LYS A 83 3.17 -5.80 11.58
CA LYS A 83 2.01 -6.66 11.34
C LYS A 83 1.44 -6.44 9.93
N GLY A 84 0.55 -7.34 9.53
CA GLY A 84 -0.08 -7.35 8.20
C GLY A 84 0.71 -8.22 7.23
N ASP A 85 0.29 -8.23 5.97
CA ASP A 85 0.92 -9.07 4.96
C ASP A 85 2.19 -8.41 4.36
N ASN A 86 3.34 -8.77 4.93
CA ASN A 86 4.65 -8.18 4.64
C ASN A 86 5.61 -9.19 3.98
N PHE A 87 5.11 -10.11 3.15
CA PHE A 87 5.90 -11.07 2.36
C PHE A 87 7.00 -11.77 3.18
N LEU A 88 6.63 -12.31 4.33
CA LEU A 88 7.55 -13.01 5.25
C LEU A 88 8.73 -12.18 5.75
N SER A 89 8.71 -10.86 5.55
CA SER A 89 9.75 -9.92 5.95
C SER A 89 9.23 -8.91 6.98
N PRO A 90 8.89 -9.36 8.21
CA PRO A 90 8.19 -8.53 9.19
C PRO A 90 9.06 -7.41 9.80
N TYR A 91 10.37 -7.41 9.56
CA TYR A 91 11.29 -6.42 10.14
C TYR A 91 11.70 -5.36 9.12
N ILE A 92 12.05 -4.18 9.63
CA ILE A 92 12.61 -3.08 8.86
C ILE A 92 14.13 -3.17 8.86
N ALA A 93 14.75 -3.03 7.69
CA ALA A 93 16.20 -2.99 7.57
C ALA A 93 16.77 -1.66 8.08
N GLU A 94 17.97 -1.68 8.65
CA GLU A 94 18.61 -0.51 9.29
C GLU A 94 18.84 0.66 8.32
N ASN A 95 19.06 0.37 7.04
CA ASN A 95 19.27 1.37 6.00
C ASN A 95 17.97 1.93 5.41
N ASN A 96 16.81 1.39 5.77
CA ASN A 96 15.53 1.92 5.29
C ASN A 96 15.29 3.32 5.87
N ARG A 97 14.62 4.15 5.08
CA ARG A 97 14.24 5.50 5.46
C ARG A 97 12.79 5.74 5.11
N TYR A 98 12.09 6.47 5.96
CA TYR A 98 10.68 6.75 5.78
C TYR A 98 10.38 8.24 5.72
N TYR A 99 9.31 8.58 5.02
CA TYR A 99 8.69 9.89 5.06
C TYR A 99 7.37 9.80 5.82
N GLU A 100 7.10 10.78 6.69
CA GLU A 100 5.87 10.85 7.47
C GLU A 100 4.83 11.68 6.73
N LEU A 101 3.72 11.05 6.31
CA LEU A 101 2.61 11.70 5.62
C LEU A 101 1.74 12.52 6.58
N GLY A 102 1.65 12.08 7.82
CA GLY A 102 0.85 12.74 8.84
C GLY A 102 0.66 11.88 10.08
N TYR A 103 -0.09 12.41 11.04
CA TYR A 103 -0.38 11.71 12.29
C TYR A 103 -1.79 11.98 12.82
N PHE A 104 -2.31 11.10 13.66
CA PHE A 104 -3.46 11.39 14.52
C PHE A 104 -3.18 10.90 15.94
N VAL A 105 -3.99 11.37 16.89
CA VAL A 105 -3.87 11.01 18.31
C VAL A 105 -5.14 10.31 18.75
N HIS A 106 -5.00 9.19 19.45
CA HIS A 106 -6.10 8.51 20.10
C HIS A 106 -5.67 8.06 21.50
N LYS A 107 -6.46 8.44 22.51
CA LYS A 107 -6.12 8.29 23.93
C LYS A 107 -4.72 8.89 24.22
N SER A 108 -3.78 8.07 24.65
CA SER A 108 -2.41 8.45 25.01
C SER A 108 -1.39 8.25 23.89
N ASN A 109 -1.79 7.68 22.75
CA ASN A 109 -0.86 7.25 21.71
C ASN A 109 -0.95 8.14 20.47
N THR A 110 0.19 8.31 19.81
CA THR A 110 0.31 9.01 18.53
C THR A 110 0.48 7.99 17.42
N TYR A 111 -0.34 8.08 16.38
CA TYR A 111 -0.32 7.18 15.25
C TYR A 111 0.21 7.94 14.04
N ARG A 112 1.33 7.49 13.48
CA ARG A 112 1.99 8.13 12.33
C ARG A 112 1.81 7.29 11.09
N LEU A 113 1.27 7.89 10.04
CA LEU A 113 1.20 7.31 8.71
C LEU A 113 2.51 7.62 7.98
N ILE A 114 3.24 6.57 7.62
CA ILE A 114 4.55 6.68 6.97
C ILE A 114 4.55 5.94 5.64
N ILE A 115 5.41 6.41 4.74
CA ILE A 115 5.72 5.75 3.47
C ILE A 115 7.21 5.55 3.32
N TYR A 116 7.60 4.42 2.74
CA TYR A 116 9.00 4.08 2.51
C TYR A 116 9.15 3.04 1.42
N ASN A 117 10.30 3.04 0.77
CA ASN A 117 10.70 1.93 -0.07
C ASN A 117 11.46 0.88 0.75
N LYS A 118 11.28 -0.40 0.40
CA LYS A 118 12.01 -1.54 0.97
C LYS A 118 12.28 -2.55 -0.15
N THR A 119 13.45 -3.17 -0.14
CA THR A 119 13.72 -4.33 -1.00
C THR A 119 12.99 -5.55 -0.46
N GLY A 120 12.10 -6.11 -1.29
CA GLY A 120 11.38 -7.36 -1.02
C GLY A 120 12.21 -8.59 -1.36
N GLU A 121 11.56 -9.74 -1.39
CA GLU A 121 12.19 -10.97 -1.91
C GLU A 121 12.54 -10.78 -3.40
N THR A 122 13.66 -11.36 -3.86
CA THR A 122 14.15 -11.27 -5.26
C THR A 122 14.48 -9.86 -5.77
N ASP A 123 14.98 -8.98 -4.89
CA ASP A 123 15.37 -7.61 -5.23
C ASP A 123 14.22 -6.70 -5.74
N THR A 124 12.97 -7.13 -5.61
CA THR A 124 11.81 -6.32 -6.01
C THR A 124 11.66 -5.11 -5.10
N LEU A 125 11.56 -3.90 -5.67
CA LEU A 125 11.34 -2.70 -4.88
C LEU A 125 9.87 -2.57 -4.45
N LEU A 126 9.62 -2.73 -3.15
CA LEU A 126 8.31 -2.51 -2.54
C LEU A 126 8.14 -1.04 -2.16
N PHE A 127 6.97 -0.47 -2.44
CA PHE A 127 6.54 0.82 -1.90
C PHE A 127 5.52 0.60 -0.79
N ASN A 128 5.93 0.82 0.45
CA ASN A 128 5.14 0.50 1.63
C ASN A 128 4.45 1.75 2.21
N ILE A 129 3.25 1.53 2.72
CA ILE A 129 2.45 2.45 3.53
C ILE A 129 2.20 1.75 4.87
N GLN A 130 2.64 2.37 5.96
CA GLN A 130 2.61 1.76 7.29
C GLN A 130 2.06 2.75 8.31
N LEU A 131 1.32 2.22 9.28
CA LEU A 131 0.84 2.95 10.44
C LEU A 131 1.65 2.51 11.66
N ASN A 132 2.33 3.47 12.28
CA ASN A 132 3.11 3.26 13.50
C ASN A 132 2.38 3.87 14.69
N SER A 133 2.29 3.13 15.79
CA SER A 133 1.74 3.59 17.07
C SER A 133 2.87 3.89 18.04
N TYR A 134 2.87 5.09 18.64
CA TYR A 134 3.87 5.52 19.61
C TYR A 134 3.22 5.89 20.95
N ASP A 135 3.86 5.52 22.05
CA ASP A 135 3.44 5.92 23.39
C ASP A 135 3.74 7.42 23.67
N LYS A 136 3.31 7.91 24.84
CA LYS A 136 3.58 9.30 25.29
C LYS A 136 5.06 9.64 25.41
N LYS A 137 5.94 8.64 25.53
CA LYS A 137 7.40 8.80 25.63
C LYS A 137 8.07 8.77 24.25
N GLY A 138 7.30 8.51 23.19
CA GLY A 138 7.79 8.41 21.82
C GLY A 138 8.35 7.04 21.46
N ASN A 139 8.13 5.99 22.26
CA ASN A 139 8.52 4.64 21.91
C ASN A 139 7.51 4.01 20.96
N LEU A 140 7.97 3.32 19.91
CA LEU A 140 7.11 2.54 19.04
C LEU A 140 6.48 1.38 19.83
N VAL A 141 5.15 1.37 19.93
CA VAL A 141 4.36 0.34 20.61
C VAL A 141 4.00 -0.78 19.65
N ASP A 142 3.59 -0.42 18.43
CA ASP A 142 3.12 -1.37 17.43
C ASP A 142 3.24 -0.77 16.03
N ALA A 143 3.28 -1.63 15.02
CA ALA A 143 3.38 -1.24 13.62
C ALA A 143 2.50 -2.13 12.73
N LEU A 144 1.78 -1.52 11.80
CA LEU A 144 0.89 -2.21 10.86
C LEU A 144 1.17 -1.75 9.43
N LEU A 145 1.54 -2.69 8.57
CA LEU A 145 1.58 -2.47 7.13
C LEU A 145 0.14 -2.42 6.61
N ILE A 146 -0.26 -1.27 6.09
CA ILE A 146 -1.63 -1.05 5.58
C ILE A 146 -1.67 -0.96 4.06
N GLY A 147 -0.52 -0.79 3.41
CA GLY A 147 -0.39 -0.88 1.96
C GLY A 147 1.01 -1.25 1.52
N SER A 148 1.12 -1.97 0.42
CA SER A 148 2.39 -2.28 -0.24
C SER A 148 2.13 -2.40 -1.74
N LEU A 149 2.86 -1.65 -2.55
CA LEU A 149 2.82 -1.74 -4.01
C LEU A 149 4.09 -2.40 -4.52
N PHE A 150 3.90 -3.39 -5.39
CA PHE A 150 4.90 -3.85 -6.34
C PHE A 150 4.19 -4.47 -7.55
N GLY A 151 4.89 -4.55 -8.66
CA GLY A 151 4.49 -5.37 -9.79
C GLY A 151 5.70 -6.05 -10.38
N TYR A 152 5.56 -7.33 -10.68
CA TYR A 152 6.61 -8.13 -11.28
C TYR A 152 5.98 -9.11 -12.26
N GLU A 153 6.49 -9.12 -13.49
CA GLU A 153 6.09 -9.98 -14.59
C GLU A 153 4.57 -10.06 -14.76
N ASP A 154 3.93 -11.07 -14.18
CA ASP A 154 2.53 -11.43 -14.37
C ASP A 154 1.56 -10.84 -13.35
N ILE A 155 2.06 -10.22 -12.26
CA ILE A 155 1.19 -9.65 -11.21
C ILE A 155 1.53 -8.21 -10.88
N VAL A 156 0.51 -7.47 -10.44
CA VAL A 156 0.64 -6.24 -9.67
C VAL A 156 -0.15 -6.40 -8.41
N ARG A 157 0.43 -6.03 -7.27
CA ARG A 157 -0.25 -6.09 -5.99
C ARG A 157 -0.19 -4.74 -5.29
N PHE A 158 -1.32 -4.32 -4.75
CA PHE A 158 -1.48 -3.05 -4.05
C PHE A 158 -2.57 -3.19 -2.98
N SER A 159 -2.77 -2.16 -2.14
CA SER A 159 -3.86 -2.16 -1.17
C SER A 159 -4.61 -0.84 -1.12
N ASP A 160 -5.89 -0.93 -0.81
CA ASP A 160 -6.74 0.17 -0.39
C ASP A 160 -7.03 0.04 1.10
N PHE A 161 -7.15 1.17 1.79
CA PHE A 161 -7.45 1.14 3.22
C PHE A 161 -8.27 2.34 3.67
N ILE A 162 -9.01 2.13 4.76
CA ILE A 162 -9.73 3.17 5.46
C ILE A 162 -9.39 3.09 6.95
N ILE A 163 -8.90 4.20 7.52
CA ILE A 163 -8.81 4.39 8.97
C ILE A 163 -10.04 5.18 9.39
N ASN A 164 -10.98 4.52 10.06
CA ASN A 164 -12.28 5.09 10.41
C ASN A 164 -12.24 5.96 11.68
N PRO A 165 -13.23 6.84 11.89
CA PRO A 165 -13.34 7.66 13.11
C PRO A 165 -13.53 6.85 14.41
N ASP A 166 -14.01 5.61 14.30
CA ASP A 166 -14.11 4.66 15.41
C ASP A 166 -12.80 3.89 15.69
N TYR A 167 -11.73 4.26 14.97
CA TYR A 167 -10.40 3.67 15.06
C TYR A 167 -10.34 2.19 14.63
N THR A 168 -11.32 1.75 13.85
CA THR A 168 -11.16 0.56 13.02
C THR A 168 -10.31 0.90 11.79
N ILE A 169 -9.53 -0.08 11.32
CA ILE A 169 -8.75 0.00 10.09
C ILE A 169 -9.22 -1.13 9.19
N GLU A 170 -9.64 -0.80 7.98
CA GLU A 170 -10.05 -1.76 6.96
C GLU A 170 -9.00 -1.75 5.86
N ILE A 171 -8.53 -2.92 5.45
CA ILE A 171 -7.50 -3.09 4.42
C ILE A 171 -8.02 -4.09 3.39
N ASN A 172 -8.09 -3.66 2.14
CA ASN A 172 -8.37 -4.50 0.99
C ASN A 172 -7.09 -4.62 0.18
N ILE A 173 -6.55 -5.83 0.08
CA ILE A 173 -5.40 -6.12 -0.75
C ILE A 173 -5.91 -6.58 -2.10
N HIS A 174 -5.38 -5.98 -3.15
CA HIS A 174 -5.74 -6.24 -4.53
C HIS A 174 -4.58 -6.86 -5.29
N VAL A 175 -4.91 -7.76 -6.20
CA VAL A 175 -3.99 -8.31 -7.20
C VAL A 175 -4.56 -8.07 -8.58
N ILE A 176 -3.73 -7.59 -9.50
CA ILE A 176 -4.01 -7.50 -10.92
C ILE A 176 -3.16 -8.56 -11.62
N TYR A 177 -3.81 -9.55 -12.21
CA TYR A 177 -3.13 -10.52 -13.08
C TYR A 177 -3.03 -9.94 -14.50
N LYS A 178 -1.84 -9.99 -15.09
CA LYS A 178 -1.60 -9.54 -16.47
C LYS A 178 -1.85 -10.64 -17.50
N TYR A 179 -1.88 -11.89 -17.08
CA TYR A 179 -2.03 -13.05 -17.97
C TYR A 179 -3.14 -14.00 -17.50
N THR A 180 -3.70 -14.73 -18.45
CA THR A 180 -4.68 -15.81 -18.23
C THR A 180 -4.30 -17.03 -19.08
N GLU A 181 -4.91 -18.19 -18.78
CA GLU A 181 -4.72 -19.43 -19.53
C GLU A 181 -5.91 -19.63 -20.49
N ASN A 182 -5.60 -19.90 -21.76
CA ASN A 182 -6.58 -20.32 -22.77
C ASN A 182 -7.04 -21.76 -22.51
N GLU A 183 -8.10 -22.21 -23.19
CA GLU A 183 -8.62 -23.58 -23.07
C GLU A 183 -7.59 -24.65 -23.47
N ASP A 184 -6.69 -24.32 -24.40
CA ASP A 184 -5.60 -25.19 -24.87
C ASP A 184 -4.36 -25.17 -23.95
N GLY A 185 -4.41 -24.43 -22.84
CA GLY A 185 -3.31 -24.32 -21.88
C GLY A 185 -2.23 -23.30 -22.25
N SER A 186 -2.37 -22.58 -23.37
CA SER A 186 -1.48 -21.48 -23.74
C SER A 186 -1.74 -20.21 -22.90
N ILE A 187 -0.71 -19.39 -22.70
CA ILE A 187 -0.80 -18.16 -21.90
C ILE A 187 -1.17 -16.99 -22.81
N LYS A 188 -2.12 -16.16 -22.37
CA LYS A 188 -2.57 -14.96 -23.07
C LYS A 188 -2.51 -13.73 -22.16
N LYS A 189 -1.96 -12.63 -22.67
CA LYS A 189 -2.02 -11.32 -22.00
C LYS A 189 -3.46 -10.81 -21.95
N ILE A 190 -3.89 -10.33 -20.79
CA ILE A 190 -5.21 -9.74 -20.57
C ILE A 190 -5.19 -8.30 -21.11
N THR A 191 -6.09 -7.98 -22.05
CA THR A 191 -6.08 -6.69 -22.76
C THR A 191 -6.50 -5.50 -21.89
N GLN A 192 -7.19 -5.76 -20.77
CA GLN A 192 -7.59 -4.76 -19.76
C GLN A 192 -7.65 -5.45 -18.40
N PRO A 193 -6.50 -5.65 -17.74
CA PRO A 193 -6.49 -6.37 -16.48
C PRO A 193 -7.14 -5.50 -15.39
N ILE A 194 -8.02 -6.12 -14.61
CA ILE A 194 -8.77 -5.45 -13.54
C ILE A 194 -8.29 -5.92 -12.17
N PRO A 195 -8.26 -5.03 -11.15
CA PRO A 195 -7.98 -5.43 -9.78
C PRO A 195 -8.97 -6.48 -9.27
N GLN A 196 -8.43 -7.55 -8.69
CA GLN A 196 -9.18 -8.58 -7.98
C GLN A 196 -8.85 -8.47 -6.50
N LEU A 197 -9.87 -8.58 -5.66
CA LEU A 197 -9.66 -8.65 -4.22
C LEU A 197 -8.95 -9.96 -3.87
N TYR A 198 -7.83 -9.86 -3.16
CA TYR A 198 -6.97 -10.97 -2.75
C TYR A 198 -7.19 -11.29 -1.27
N LEU A 199 -7.10 -10.26 -0.41
CA LEU A 199 -7.21 -10.41 1.04
C LEU A 199 -7.97 -9.21 1.63
N LYS A 200 -8.85 -9.50 2.59
CA LYS A 200 -9.48 -8.48 3.43
C LYS A 200 -9.03 -8.63 4.86
N GLU A 201 -8.56 -7.55 5.45
CA GLU A 201 -8.24 -7.49 6.87
C GLU A 201 -8.99 -6.33 7.53
N LYS A 202 -9.39 -6.55 8.78
CA LYS A 202 -9.89 -5.49 9.65
C LYS A 202 -9.13 -5.55 10.96
N TYR A 203 -8.69 -4.38 11.41
CA TYR A 203 -8.03 -4.20 12.69
C TYR A 203 -8.82 -3.23 13.57
N GLN A 204 -8.75 -3.42 14.87
CA GLN A 204 -9.17 -2.45 15.87
C GLN A 204 -7.93 -1.90 16.57
N ILE A 205 -7.86 -0.57 16.72
CA ILE A 205 -6.86 0.06 17.58
C ILE A 205 -7.32 -0.10 19.04
N GLU A 206 -6.52 -0.80 19.85
CA GLU A 206 -6.74 -0.98 21.28
C GLU A 206 -5.45 -0.76 22.06
N ASP A 207 -5.44 0.23 22.95
CA ASP A 207 -4.33 0.55 23.86
C ASP A 207 -2.97 0.70 23.16
N GLY A 208 -2.99 1.26 21.95
CA GLY A 208 -1.79 1.48 21.14
C GLY A 208 -1.39 0.30 20.27
N GLN A 209 -2.15 -0.79 20.30
CA GLN A 209 -1.91 -1.97 19.47
C GLN A 209 -2.95 -2.08 18.36
N PHE A 210 -2.53 -2.64 17.23
CA PHE A 210 -3.38 -3.06 16.13
C PHE A 210 -3.78 -4.52 16.34
N LYS A 211 -5.04 -4.74 16.71
CA LYS A 211 -5.60 -6.09 16.90
C LYS A 211 -6.37 -6.51 15.67
N LEU A 212 -5.96 -7.61 15.04
CA LEU A 212 -6.68 -8.21 13.93
C LEU A 212 -8.02 -8.74 14.45
N VAL A 213 -9.13 -8.25 13.88
CA VAL A 213 -10.50 -8.68 14.24
C VAL A 213 -11.17 -9.50 13.14
N TYR A 214 -10.69 -9.38 11.91
CA TYR A 214 -11.19 -10.14 10.77
C TYR A 214 -10.10 -10.29 9.71
N ARG A 215 -9.98 -11.49 9.15
CA ARG A 215 -9.15 -11.81 8.00
C ARG A 215 -9.91 -12.75 7.09
N ASN A 216 -9.95 -12.46 5.79
CA ASN A 216 -10.57 -13.32 4.79
C ASN A 216 -9.77 -13.28 3.50
N GLU A 217 -9.20 -14.42 3.15
CA GLU A 217 -8.47 -14.64 1.90
C GLU A 217 -9.46 -15.09 0.82
N MET A 218 -9.46 -14.40 -0.31
CA MET A 218 -10.36 -14.74 -1.41
C MET A 218 -9.86 -16.02 -2.09
N PRO A 219 -10.76 -16.91 -2.53
CA PRO A 219 -10.36 -18.12 -3.23
C PRO A 219 -9.59 -17.76 -4.52
N HIS A 220 -8.33 -18.18 -4.61
CA HIS A 220 -7.58 -18.16 -5.86
C HIS A 220 -7.99 -19.33 -6.74
N THR A 221 -8.17 -19.07 -8.03
CA THR A 221 -8.34 -20.17 -8.98
C THR A 221 -7.02 -20.92 -9.15
N GLU A 222 -7.02 -22.25 -9.13
CA GLU A 222 -5.82 -23.07 -9.41
C GLU A 222 -5.10 -22.68 -10.71
N LYS A 223 -5.84 -22.12 -11.68
CA LYS A 223 -5.32 -21.61 -12.95
C LYS A 223 -4.33 -20.45 -12.76
N GLN A 224 -4.55 -19.54 -11.82
CA GLN A 224 -3.66 -18.40 -11.56
C GLN A 224 -2.30 -18.85 -11.02
N ASN A 225 -2.26 -19.87 -10.15
CA ASN A 225 -1.01 -20.43 -9.63
C ASN A 225 -0.18 -21.12 -10.73
N LYS A 226 -0.86 -21.81 -11.66
CA LYS A 226 -0.20 -22.46 -12.81
C LYS A 226 0.40 -21.43 -13.78
N ILE A 227 -0.29 -20.32 -14.03
CA ILE A 227 0.21 -19.25 -14.92
C ILE A 227 1.52 -18.70 -14.37
N SER A 228 1.56 -18.33 -13.10
CA SER A 228 2.76 -17.78 -12.47
C SER A 228 3.95 -18.73 -12.61
N SER A 229 3.77 -20.02 -12.31
CA SER A 229 4.83 -21.02 -12.49
C SER A 229 5.32 -21.18 -13.95
N LYS A 230 4.43 -21.04 -14.94
CA LYS A 230 4.79 -21.13 -16.36
C LYS A 230 5.46 -19.87 -16.90
N VAL A 231 5.10 -18.69 -16.39
CA VAL A 231 5.76 -17.42 -16.76
C VAL A 231 7.23 -17.49 -16.31
N TYR A 232 7.48 -17.90 -15.06
CA TYR A 232 8.84 -18.09 -14.55
C TYR A 232 9.64 -19.17 -15.32
N SER A 233 8.99 -20.21 -15.84
CA SER A 233 9.69 -21.29 -16.56
C SER A 233 10.13 -20.93 -17.99
N HIS A 234 9.61 -19.86 -18.59
CA HIS A 234 10.01 -19.42 -19.94
C HIS A 234 11.25 -18.52 -19.95
N HIS A 235 11.79 -18.20 -18.77
CA HIS A 235 12.98 -17.36 -18.61
C HIS A 235 14.26 -18.14 -18.27
N TYR A 236 14.23 -19.48 -18.32
CA TYR A 236 15.38 -20.38 -18.16
C TYR A 236 15.54 -21.36 -19.31
#